data_AF-W2YG77-F1
#
_entry.id   AF-W2YG77-F1
#
_cell.length_a   1.000
_cell.length_b   1.000
_cell.length_c   1.000
_cell.angle_alpha   90.00
_cell.angle_beta   90.00
_cell.angle_gamma   90.00
#
_symmetry.space_group_name_H-M   'P 1'
#
loop_
_entity.id
_entity.type
_entity.pdbx_description
1 polymer ?
#
loop_
_entity_poly.entity_id
_entity_poly.type
_entity_poly.pdbx_seq_one_letter_code
_entity_poly.pdbx_strand_id
1 'polypeptide(L)'
;MNTPDGWVSSNDHERLSFESCEDDEVPEFIDEYSITERDADVEVQPKEKKKRIYKKRKTTYAIRKEEKMALESQIRGLMAKINVLQLKTLLQQGGEDHLLHRQLKCNAVLRNNIQEQHLAVARVRAMLTGSTAVRPTKMYIHLPADPTTRQEAMKALREPKLYYARQFITHLCLGLHPTANYFNEERFDTPEGDYCNVRFDRTSLKVSGGVRAVYEALQTAVFNTEIILSEASGNITIREDDDIGGSQLRLVAHTTSGLLVENNLVHFSEFSPAEGNGSYALTTVDYVDRDDRFPYRPHERIRRDAMSIVMATSQSTARKGGPASEEDSDTVVVITRWTFTRICRTELNVPSQVLRQMRDVAGQVSDTLLNCVRETVVRKSS
;
A
#
# COMPACT_ATOMS: atom_id res chain seq x y z
N MET A 1 26.02 -39.19 21.71
CA MET A 1 26.11 -38.85 23.14
C MET A 1 26.71 -37.47 23.27
N ASN A 2 26.17 -36.66 24.19
CA ASN A 2 26.43 -35.25 24.51
C ASN A 2 25.48 -34.25 23.83
N THR A 3 24.32 -34.09 24.48
CA THR A 3 23.46 -32.92 24.50
C THR A 3 24.07 -31.82 25.40
N PRO A 4 23.80 -30.53 25.14
CA PRO A 4 23.81 -29.51 26.17
C PRO A 4 22.38 -29.08 26.51
N ASP A 5 21.98 -29.43 27.73
CA ASP A 5 20.79 -28.95 28.43
C ASP A 5 20.95 -27.48 28.85
N GLY A 6 19.86 -26.71 28.84
CA GLY A 6 19.85 -25.37 29.42
C GLY A 6 18.72 -24.44 28.99
N TRP A 7 17.51 -24.95 28.72
CA TRP A 7 16.32 -24.09 28.59
C TRP A 7 15.68 -23.90 29.96
N VAL A 8 16.06 -22.83 30.65
CA VAL A 8 15.31 -22.33 31.80
C VAL A 8 14.15 -21.50 31.26
N SER A 9 12.95 -22.04 31.42
CA SER A 9 11.69 -21.32 31.21
C SER A 9 11.50 -20.35 32.37
N SER A 10 11.80 -19.06 32.15
CA SER A 10 11.29 -17.98 33.00
C SER A 10 9.93 -17.56 32.46
N ASN A 11 8.91 -18.19 33.02
CA ASN A 11 7.50 -17.87 32.80
C ASN A 11 7.11 -16.72 33.76
N ASP A 12 7.67 -15.54 33.54
CA ASP A 12 7.23 -14.32 34.22
C ASP A 12 6.25 -13.58 33.31
N HIS A 13 5.04 -14.11 33.24
CA HIS A 13 3.87 -13.34 32.81
C HIS A 13 3.53 -12.36 33.94
N GLU A 14 4.22 -11.22 33.99
CA GLU A 14 3.61 -10.03 34.58
C GLU A 14 2.41 -9.66 33.69
N ARG A 15 1.23 -10.12 34.11
CA ARG A 15 -0.04 -9.51 33.70
C ARG A 15 0.02 -8.04 34.11
N LEU A 16 0.49 -7.19 33.20
CA LEU A 16 0.16 -5.78 33.24
C LEU A 16 -1.35 -5.71 33.09
N SER A 17 -2.02 -5.49 34.23
CA SER A 17 -3.42 -5.16 34.33
C SER A 17 -3.70 -4.02 33.36
N PHE A 18 -4.44 -4.35 32.30
CA PHE A 18 -5.12 -3.40 31.45
C PHE A 18 -6.18 -2.73 32.31
N GLU A 19 -5.82 -1.65 33.00
CA GLU A 19 -6.80 -0.68 33.48
C GLU A 19 -7.31 0.05 32.24
N SER A 20 -8.49 -0.39 31.79
CA SER A 20 -9.32 0.34 30.86
C SER A 20 -9.45 1.78 31.36
N CYS A 21 -9.17 2.76 30.50
CA CYS A 21 -9.68 4.11 30.71
C CYS A 21 -11.21 4.00 30.72
N GLU A 22 -11.79 4.00 31.91
CA GLU A 22 -13.21 4.16 32.09
C GLU A 22 -13.63 5.52 31.49
N ASP A 23 -14.78 5.48 30.81
CA ASP A 23 -15.46 6.60 30.19
C ASP A 23 -15.95 7.57 31.28
N ASP A 24 -15.12 8.53 31.68
CA ASP A 24 -15.60 9.71 32.39
C ASP A 24 -16.14 10.70 31.35
N GLU A 25 -17.47 10.89 31.40
CA GLU A 25 -18.26 11.82 30.59
C GLU A 25 -17.52 13.13 30.32
N VAL A 26 -17.33 13.42 29.04
CA VAL A 26 -16.92 14.74 28.56
C VAL A 26 -18.04 15.73 28.91
N PRO A 27 -17.81 16.76 29.75
CA PRO A 27 -18.84 17.77 29.96
C PRO A 27 -19.03 18.56 28.66
N GLU A 28 -20.24 18.52 28.12
CA GLU A 28 -20.66 19.37 27.01
C GLU A 28 -20.32 20.85 27.32
N PHE A 29 -19.60 21.46 26.38
CA PHE A 29 -19.34 22.89 26.37
C PHE A 29 -20.66 23.61 26.06
N ILE A 30 -21.38 24.01 27.11
CA ILE A 30 -22.54 24.91 26.96
C ILE A 30 -22.00 26.33 26.82
N ASP A 31 -22.07 26.82 25.59
CA ASP A 31 -21.80 28.20 25.22
C ASP A 31 -23.03 29.04 25.57
N GLU A 32 -23.04 29.69 26.74
CA GLU A 32 -24.13 30.58 27.15
C GLU A 32 -23.59 31.93 27.62
N TYR A 33 -23.10 32.72 26.67
CA TYR A 33 -23.02 34.18 26.78
C TYR A 33 -24.13 34.82 25.94
N SER A 34 -25.34 34.85 26.50
CA SER A 34 -26.39 35.78 26.07
C SER A 34 -26.84 36.63 27.26
N ILE A 35 -26.18 37.78 27.43
CA ILE A 35 -26.67 38.84 28.30
C ILE A 35 -27.85 39.49 27.58
N THR A 36 -29.07 39.12 27.96
CA THR A 36 -30.29 39.83 27.56
C THR A 36 -30.52 40.98 28.54
N GLU A 37 -30.40 42.21 28.04
CA GLU A 37 -31.03 43.37 28.65
C GLU A 37 -32.54 43.14 28.65
N ARG A 38 -33.15 43.12 29.84
CA ARG A 38 -34.59 43.31 30.00
C ARG A 38 -34.85 44.21 31.18
N ASP A 39 -35.35 45.39 30.83
CA ASP A 39 -35.99 46.36 31.70
C ASP A 39 -37.07 45.69 32.56
N ALA A 40 -37.00 45.96 33.86
CA ALA A 40 -38.11 45.76 34.77
C ALA A 40 -38.59 47.14 35.22
N ASP A 41 -39.66 47.59 34.57
CA ASP A 41 -40.54 48.64 35.06
C ASP A 41 -40.97 48.33 36.49
N VAL A 42 -40.66 49.26 37.42
CA VAL A 42 -41.29 49.29 38.73
C VAL A 42 -42.10 50.58 38.84
N GLU A 43 -43.39 50.32 38.97
CA GLU A 43 -44.53 51.20 39.10
C GLU A 43 -44.40 52.21 40.25
N VAL A 44 -45.00 53.37 40.02
CA VAL A 44 -44.94 54.60 40.83
C VAL A 44 -45.75 54.46 42.12
N GLN A 45 -45.14 54.73 43.27
CA GLN A 45 -45.82 55.06 44.53
C GLN A 45 -45.43 56.47 45.05
N PRO A 46 -46.31 57.15 45.81
CA PRO A 46 -46.40 58.60 45.81
C PRO A 46 -45.31 59.31 46.63
N LYS A 47 -44.95 60.52 46.17
CA LYS A 47 -43.94 61.40 46.76
C LYS A 47 -44.34 61.87 48.17
N GLU A 48 -43.75 61.26 49.19
CA GLU A 48 -43.61 61.92 50.48
C GLU A 48 -42.54 63.03 50.39
N LYS A 49 -42.92 64.25 50.78
CA LYS A 49 -42.06 65.43 50.79
C LYS A 49 -40.90 65.24 51.77
N LYS A 50 -39.75 64.74 51.29
CA LYS A 50 -38.50 64.72 52.06
C LYS A 50 -38.10 66.15 52.45
N LYS A 51 -38.13 66.44 53.75
CA LYS A 51 -37.58 67.68 54.33
C LYS A 51 -36.15 67.87 53.81
N ARG A 52 -35.83 69.06 53.28
CA ARG A 52 -34.45 69.44 52.92
C ARG A 52 -33.58 69.36 54.18
N ILE A 53 -32.87 68.26 54.37
CA ILE A 53 -31.80 68.18 55.36
C ILE A 53 -30.65 69.02 54.81
N TYR A 54 -30.42 70.17 55.44
CA TYR A 54 -29.28 71.02 55.16
C TYR A 54 -28.01 70.21 55.47
N LYS A 55 -27.31 69.73 54.44
CA LYS A 55 -26.03 69.01 54.61
C LYS A 55 -25.04 70.01 55.20
N LYS A 56 -24.75 69.89 56.50
CA LYS A 56 -23.62 70.60 57.11
C LYS A 56 -22.37 70.28 56.30
N ARG A 57 -21.68 71.31 55.81
CA ARG A 57 -20.46 71.18 55.00
C ARG A 57 -19.44 70.39 55.83
N LYS A 58 -19.14 69.16 55.42
CA LYS A 58 -18.12 68.33 56.07
C LYS A 58 -16.77 69.06 55.92
N THR A 59 -15.95 69.04 56.96
CA THR A 59 -14.60 69.62 56.91
C THR A 59 -13.73 68.82 55.93
N THR A 60 -12.80 69.47 55.24
CA THR A 60 -11.93 68.85 54.22
C THR A 60 -11.18 67.63 54.75
N TYR A 61 -10.82 67.65 56.05
CA TYR A 61 -10.18 66.52 56.74
C TYR A 61 -11.11 65.30 56.90
N ALA A 62 -12.39 65.51 57.24
CA ALA A 62 -13.34 64.42 57.39
C ALA A 62 -13.64 63.73 56.06
N ILE A 63 -13.74 64.50 54.96
CA ILE A 63 -13.92 63.96 53.61
C ILE A 63 -12.70 63.12 53.20
N ARG A 64 -11.47 63.64 53.36
CA ARG A 64 -10.24 62.89 53.05
C ARG A 64 -10.08 61.62 53.90
N LYS A 65 -10.52 61.63 55.15
CA LYS A 65 -10.50 60.44 56.02
C LYS A 65 -11.50 59.38 55.57
N GLU A 66 -12.72 59.78 55.19
CA GLU A 66 -13.73 58.88 54.61
C GLU A 66 -13.26 58.29 53.28
N GLU A 67 -12.70 59.11 52.39
CA GLU A 67 -12.13 58.67 51.11
C GLU A 67 -10.96 57.71 51.32
N LYS A 68 -10.04 58.02 52.25
CA LYS A 68 -8.94 57.13 52.62
C LYS A 68 -9.46 55.78 53.11
N MET A 69 -10.45 55.76 54.00
CA MET A 69 -11.04 54.51 54.50
C MET A 69 -11.78 53.73 53.40
N ALA A 70 -12.45 54.41 52.47
CA ALA A 70 -13.11 53.79 51.33
C ALA A 70 -12.10 53.14 50.38
N LEU A 71 -11.02 53.85 50.05
CA LEU A 71 -9.91 53.34 49.23
C LEU A 71 -9.20 52.18 49.92
N GLU A 72 -8.92 52.26 51.21
CA GLU A 72 -8.36 51.14 51.98
C GLU A 72 -9.28 49.91 51.97
N SER A 73 -10.59 50.10 52.00
CA SER A 73 -11.57 49.02 51.87
C SER A 73 -11.55 48.40 50.47
N GLN A 74 -11.45 49.22 49.42
CA GLN A 74 -11.33 48.76 48.04
C GLN A 74 -10.02 48.01 47.82
N ILE A 75 -8.89 48.49 48.36
CA ILE A 75 -7.61 47.80 48.31
C ILE A 75 -7.72 46.43 48.98
N ARG A 76 -8.33 46.36 50.17
CA ARG A 76 -8.57 45.07 50.84
C ARG A 76 -9.45 44.13 50.00
N GLY A 77 -10.51 44.65 49.39
CA GLY A 77 -11.38 43.87 48.51
C GLY A 77 -10.69 43.38 47.24
N LEU A 78 -9.85 44.21 46.63
CA LEU A 78 -9.06 43.85 45.45
C LEU A 78 -7.95 42.84 45.80
N MET A 79 -7.26 43.02 46.93
CA MET A 79 -6.29 42.04 47.43
C MET A 79 -6.94 40.68 47.68
N ALA A 80 -8.13 40.65 48.27
CA ALA A 80 -8.88 39.40 48.45
C ALA A 80 -9.23 38.73 47.11
N LYS A 81 -9.66 39.52 46.11
CA LYS A 81 -9.92 39.00 44.75
C LYS A 81 -8.67 38.47 44.07
N ILE A 82 -7.54 39.17 44.19
CA ILE A 82 -6.25 38.72 43.65
C ILE A 82 -5.84 37.39 44.29
N ASN A 83 -5.95 37.27 45.62
CA ASN A 83 -5.60 36.03 46.31
C ASN A 83 -6.47 34.84 45.86
N VAL A 84 -7.78 35.06 45.67
CA VAL A 84 -8.70 34.03 45.16
C VAL A 84 -8.35 33.64 43.71
N LEU A 85 -8.04 34.61 42.86
CA LEU A 85 -7.65 34.35 41.47
C LEU A 85 -6.30 33.61 41.40
N GLN A 86 -5.32 34.02 42.20
CA GLN A 86 -4.02 33.34 42.31
C GLN A 86 -4.19 31.88 42.76
N LEU A 87 -5.03 31.63 43.77
CA LEU A 87 -5.33 30.27 44.22
C LEU A 87 -6.01 29.44 43.11
N LYS A 88 -6.97 30.04 42.38
CA LYS A 88 -7.65 29.38 41.26
C LYS A 88 -6.66 29.04 40.14
N THR A 89 -5.75 29.95 39.80
CA THR A 89 -4.72 29.71 38.78
C THR A 89 -3.75 28.60 39.19
N LEU A 90 -3.32 28.56 40.45
CA LEU A 90 -2.44 27.48 40.95
C LEU A 90 -3.12 26.11 40.91
N LEU A 91 -4.42 26.04 41.25
CA LEU A 91 -5.19 24.79 41.17
C LEU A 91 -5.42 24.34 39.73
N GLN A 92 -5.71 25.27 38.82
CA GLN A 92 -5.86 24.98 37.38
C GLN A 92 -4.53 24.52 36.76
N GLN A 93 -3.42 25.19 37.06
CA GLN A 93 -2.08 24.80 36.59
C GLN A 93 -1.71 23.40 37.08
N GLY A 94 -1.93 23.08 38.35
CA GLY A 94 -1.65 21.73 38.88
C GLY A 94 -2.50 20.62 38.21
N GLY A 95 -3.76 20.92 37.87
CA GLY A 95 -4.64 20.00 37.14
C GLY A 95 -4.26 19.84 35.66
N GLU A 96 -3.99 20.95 34.97
CA GLU A 96 -3.56 20.97 33.57
C GLU A 96 -2.18 20.29 33.39
N ASP A 97 -1.23 20.54 34.30
CA ASP A 97 0.08 19.88 34.29
C ASP A 97 -0.03 18.37 34.51
N HIS A 98 -0.94 17.93 35.40
CA HIS A 98 -1.18 16.50 35.62
C HIS A 98 -1.83 15.83 34.39
N LEU A 99 -2.81 16.48 33.76
CA LEU A 99 -3.45 16.00 32.54
C LEU A 99 -2.46 15.94 31.37
N LEU A 100 -1.66 16.99 31.18
CA LEU A 100 -0.62 17.05 30.16
C LEU A 100 0.45 15.99 30.40
N HIS A 101 0.87 15.79 31.64
CA HIS A 101 1.83 14.75 31.99
C HIS A 101 1.28 13.33 31.76
N ARG A 102 0.00 13.10 32.11
CA ARG A 102 -0.71 11.84 31.79
C ARG A 102 -0.78 11.62 30.28
N GLN A 103 -1.15 12.64 29.52
CA GLN A 103 -1.21 12.58 28.06
C GLN A 103 0.16 12.29 27.44
N LEU A 104 1.23 12.92 27.93
CA LEU A 104 2.60 12.65 27.48
C LEU A 104 3.02 11.21 27.74
N LYS A 105 2.68 10.65 28.91
CA LYS A 105 2.92 9.24 29.22
C LYS A 105 2.13 8.31 28.30
N CYS A 106 0.84 8.56 28.11
CA CYS A 106 0.02 7.79 27.17
C CYS A 106 0.59 7.84 25.75
N ASN A 107 0.97 9.03 25.26
CA ASN A 107 1.58 9.20 23.95
C ASN A 107 2.91 8.45 23.84
N ALA A 108 3.72 8.41 24.90
CA ALA A 108 4.97 7.65 24.91
C ALA A 108 4.71 6.14 24.79
N VAL A 109 3.73 5.62 25.54
CA VAL A 109 3.31 4.22 25.46
C VAL A 109 2.77 3.87 24.07
N LEU A 110 1.92 4.71 23.49
CA LEU A 110 1.40 4.51 22.13
C LEU A 110 2.52 4.51 21.09
N ARG A 111 3.48 5.44 21.19
CA ARG A 111 4.65 5.47 20.31
C ARG A 111 5.48 4.20 20.44
N ASN A 112 5.76 3.74 21.65
CA ASN A 112 6.53 2.52 21.87
C ASN A 112 5.82 1.30 21.24
N ASN A 113 4.52 1.15 21.44
CA ASN A 113 3.73 0.08 20.81
C ASN A 113 3.79 0.13 19.28
N ILE A 114 3.67 1.32 18.67
CA ILE A 114 3.79 1.50 17.22
C ILE A 114 5.19 1.09 16.73
N GLN A 115 6.24 1.46 17.46
CA GLN A 115 7.61 1.06 17.12
C GLN A 115 7.80 -0.46 17.20
N GLU A 116 7.25 -1.11 18.23
CA GLU A 116 7.29 -2.57 18.37
C GLU A 116 6.55 -3.27 17.22
N GLN A 117 5.39 -2.75 16.81
CA GLN A 117 4.66 -3.24 15.65
C GLN A 117 5.47 -3.10 14.35
N HIS A 118 6.14 -1.96 14.13
CA HIS A 118 7.02 -1.78 12.97
C HIS A 118 8.17 -2.79 12.97
N LEU A 119 8.76 -3.07 14.13
CA LEU A 119 9.81 -4.09 14.26
C LEU A 119 9.27 -5.50 13.98
N ALA A 120 8.07 -5.84 14.45
CA ALA A 120 7.44 -7.12 14.17
C ALA A 120 7.20 -7.32 12.67
N VAL A 121 6.66 -6.29 11.97
CA VAL A 121 6.48 -6.32 10.51
C VAL A 121 7.82 -6.46 9.78
N ALA A 122 8.85 -5.74 10.22
CA ALA A 122 10.19 -5.83 9.64
C ALA A 122 10.79 -7.24 9.79
N ARG A 123 10.60 -7.89 10.95
CA ARG A 123 11.05 -9.27 11.18
C ARG A 123 10.32 -10.26 10.27
N VAL A 124 9.00 -10.16 10.16
CA VAL A 124 8.21 -11.00 9.25
C VAL A 124 8.69 -10.83 7.81
N ARG A 125 8.88 -9.58 7.37
CA ARG A 125 9.40 -9.28 6.03
C ARG A 125 10.78 -9.89 5.79
N ALA A 126 11.71 -9.74 6.75
CA ALA A 126 13.06 -10.29 6.64
C ALA A 126 13.06 -11.83 6.55
N MET A 127 12.22 -12.50 7.36
CA MET A 127 12.07 -13.96 7.32
C MET A 127 11.52 -14.42 5.96
N LEU A 128 10.50 -13.74 5.43
CA LEU A 128 9.90 -14.05 4.13
C LEU A 128 10.88 -13.84 2.97
N THR A 129 11.67 -12.76 3.00
CA THR A 129 12.72 -12.51 1.99
C THR A 129 13.83 -13.57 2.06
N GLY A 130 14.19 -14.05 3.26
CA GLY A 130 15.24 -15.06 3.45
C GLY A 130 14.83 -16.50 3.08
N SER A 131 13.53 -16.82 3.11
CA SER A 131 13.04 -18.21 3.01
C SER A 131 12.57 -18.65 1.61
N THR A 132 13.16 -18.11 0.54
CA THR A 132 12.73 -18.21 -0.87
C THR A 132 11.63 -17.22 -1.25
N ALA A 133 11.80 -16.54 -2.39
CA ALA A 133 10.79 -15.64 -2.91
C ALA A 133 9.45 -16.37 -3.10
N VAL A 134 8.39 -15.69 -2.66
CA VAL A 134 7.00 -16.14 -2.81
C VAL A 134 6.73 -16.37 -4.30
N ARG A 135 6.43 -17.62 -4.66
CA ARG A 135 6.06 -18.04 -6.02
C ARG A 135 4.61 -18.53 -5.98
N PRO A 136 3.64 -17.63 -6.18
CA PRO A 136 2.24 -17.83 -5.80
C PRO A 136 1.51 -18.90 -6.61
N THR A 137 1.95 -19.14 -7.84
CA THR A 137 1.36 -20.14 -8.75
C THR A 137 2.30 -21.32 -8.97
N LYS A 138 3.31 -21.50 -8.11
CA LYS A 138 4.30 -22.58 -8.26
C LYS A 138 3.60 -23.94 -8.24
N MET A 139 3.67 -24.61 -9.38
CA MET A 139 3.25 -26.00 -9.58
C MET A 139 4.31 -26.64 -10.43
N TYR A 140 4.63 -27.91 -10.17
CA TYR A 140 5.56 -28.63 -11.02
C TYR A 140 4.92 -28.86 -12.40
N ILE A 141 5.48 -28.26 -13.44
CA ILE A 141 5.00 -28.35 -14.82
C ILE A 141 5.86 -29.35 -15.58
N HIS A 142 5.24 -30.47 -15.93
CA HIS A 142 5.81 -31.49 -16.80
C HIS A 142 5.02 -31.56 -18.10
N LEU A 143 5.71 -31.38 -19.23
CA LEU A 143 5.15 -31.51 -20.56
C LEU A 143 5.63 -32.81 -21.23
N PRO A 144 4.75 -33.82 -21.39
CA PRO A 144 5.06 -35.06 -22.10
C PRO A 144 5.43 -34.85 -23.56
N ALA A 145 6.13 -35.83 -24.15
CA ALA A 145 6.53 -35.77 -25.56
C ALA A 145 5.35 -36.00 -26.53
N ASP A 146 4.40 -36.87 -26.15
CA ASP A 146 3.24 -37.20 -26.96
C ASP A 146 2.27 -35.99 -27.08
N PRO A 147 1.87 -35.59 -28.30
CA PRO A 147 1.06 -34.38 -28.51
C PRO A 147 -0.29 -34.37 -27.77
N THR A 148 -0.97 -35.51 -27.68
CA THR A 148 -2.31 -35.59 -27.07
C THR A 148 -2.21 -35.43 -25.56
N THR A 149 -1.37 -36.23 -24.91
CA THR A 149 -1.12 -36.13 -23.46
C THR A 149 -0.53 -34.78 -23.06
N ARG A 150 0.28 -34.17 -23.93
CA ARG A 150 0.78 -32.81 -23.74
C ARG A 150 -0.33 -31.78 -23.76
N GLN A 151 -1.26 -31.86 -24.70
CA GLN A 151 -2.40 -30.94 -24.76
C GLN A 151 -3.32 -31.11 -23.54
N GLU A 152 -3.53 -32.35 -23.08
CA GLU A 152 -4.28 -32.64 -21.86
C GLU A 152 -3.60 -32.04 -20.62
N ALA A 153 -2.28 -32.20 -20.48
CA ALA A 153 -1.51 -31.58 -19.40
C ALA A 153 -1.64 -30.05 -19.42
N MET A 154 -1.55 -29.42 -20.60
CA MET A 154 -1.75 -27.98 -20.75
C MET A 154 -3.16 -27.53 -20.37
N LYS A 155 -4.19 -28.28 -20.78
CA LYS A 155 -5.59 -28.01 -20.40
C LYS A 155 -5.79 -28.13 -18.88
N ALA A 156 -5.21 -29.14 -18.25
CA ALA A 156 -5.30 -29.37 -16.80
C ALA A 156 -4.62 -28.26 -15.98
N LEU A 157 -3.58 -27.62 -16.51
CA LEU A 157 -2.88 -26.51 -15.85
C LEU A 157 -3.65 -25.18 -15.92
N ARG A 158 -4.49 -24.98 -16.95
CA ARG A 158 -5.12 -23.68 -17.24
C ARG A 158 -5.92 -23.12 -16.07
N GLU A 159 -6.91 -23.86 -15.58
CA GLU A 159 -7.83 -23.38 -14.54
C GLU A 159 -7.12 -23.11 -13.21
N PRO A 160 -6.30 -24.03 -12.65
CA PRO A 160 -5.57 -23.76 -11.42
C PRO A 160 -4.65 -22.53 -11.53
N LYS A 161 -3.94 -22.39 -12.66
CA LYS A 161 -3.01 -21.26 -12.87
C LYS A 161 -3.75 -19.92 -12.85
N LEU A 162 -4.86 -19.82 -13.58
CA LEU A 162 -5.67 -18.59 -13.62
C LEU A 162 -6.30 -18.29 -12.26
N TYR A 163 -6.84 -19.30 -11.58
CA TYR A 163 -7.45 -19.14 -10.26
C TYR A 163 -6.46 -18.58 -9.23
N TYR A 164 -5.31 -19.22 -9.05
CA TYR A 164 -4.31 -18.79 -8.06
C TYR A 164 -3.67 -17.45 -8.44
N ALA A 165 -3.44 -17.20 -9.75
CA ALA A 165 -2.92 -15.93 -10.23
C ALA A 165 -3.85 -14.77 -9.86
N ARG A 166 -5.17 -14.93 -10.09
CA ARG A 166 -6.19 -13.93 -9.75
C ARG A 166 -6.23 -13.65 -8.25
N GLN A 167 -6.32 -14.69 -7.43
CA GLN A 167 -6.35 -14.54 -5.97
C GLN A 167 -5.11 -13.77 -5.48
N PHE A 168 -3.93 -14.20 -5.90
CA PHE A 168 -2.69 -13.60 -5.47
C PHE A 168 -2.57 -12.12 -5.84
N ILE A 169 -2.81 -11.77 -7.11
CA ILE A 169 -2.67 -10.38 -7.54
C ILE A 169 -3.75 -9.46 -6.92
N THR A 170 -4.95 -9.98 -6.66
CA THR A 170 -5.98 -9.25 -5.91
C THR A 170 -5.53 -8.98 -4.47
N HIS A 171 -4.97 -9.97 -3.76
CA HIS A 171 -4.46 -9.79 -2.41
C HIS A 171 -3.25 -8.85 -2.35
N LEU A 172 -2.36 -8.90 -3.34
CA LEU A 172 -1.22 -7.97 -3.45
C LEU A 172 -1.65 -6.50 -3.58
N CYS A 173 -2.83 -6.24 -4.13
CA CYS A 173 -3.34 -4.89 -4.32
C CYS A 173 -4.02 -4.29 -3.08
N LEU A 174 -4.19 -5.06 -2.00
CA LEU A 174 -4.86 -4.58 -0.79
C LEU A 174 -4.08 -3.40 -0.18
N GLY A 175 -4.80 -2.31 0.11
CA GLY A 175 -4.23 -1.07 0.67
C GLY A 175 -3.59 -0.13 -0.35
N LEU A 176 -3.49 -0.51 -1.62
CA LEU A 176 -2.97 0.38 -2.68
C LEU A 176 -4.09 1.25 -3.25
N HIS A 177 -3.84 2.56 -3.41
CA HIS A 177 -4.82 3.49 -3.98
C HIS A 177 -5.31 3.06 -5.38
N PRO A 178 -6.62 2.96 -5.70
CA PRO A 178 -7.12 2.24 -6.88
C PRO A 178 -6.47 2.57 -8.23
N THR A 179 -6.12 3.83 -8.47
CA THR A 179 -5.57 4.32 -9.74
C THR A 179 -4.13 4.84 -9.67
N ALA A 180 -3.52 4.87 -8.47
CA ALA A 180 -2.17 5.43 -8.35
C ALA A 180 -1.14 4.47 -8.94
N ASN A 181 -0.19 5.01 -9.69
CA ASN A 181 0.97 4.25 -10.14
C ASN A 181 1.75 3.73 -8.93
N TYR A 182 2.22 2.49 -9.03
CA TYR A 182 3.02 1.84 -7.99
C TYR A 182 4.11 1.00 -8.65
N PHE A 183 5.29 0.95 -8.05
CA PHE A 183 6.40 0.12 -8.52
C PHE A 183 7.23 -0.36 -7.33
N ASN A 184 7.53 -1.65 -7.32
CA ASN A 184 8.44 -2.29 -6.39
C ASN A 184 9.27 -3.33 -7.14
N GLU A 185 10.57 -3.39 -6.85
CA GLU A 185 11.49 -4.33 -7.45
C GLU A 185 12.50 -4.84 -6.41
N GLU A 186 12.66 -6.15 -6.34
CA GLU A 186 13.60 -6.84 -5.48
C GLU A 186 14.54 -7.69 -6.36
N ARG A 187 15.83 -7.65 -6.06
CA ARG A 187 16.89 -8.38 -6.77
C ARG A 187 17.79 -9.04 -5.75
N PHE A 188 18.04 -10.33 -5.91
CA PHE A 188 18.86 -11.10 -4.97
C PHE A 188 19.48 -12.32 -5.66
N ASP A 189 20.60 -12.79 -5.13
CA ASP A 189 21.20 -14.07 -5.51
C ASP A 189 20.76 -15.13 -4.49
N THR A 190 20.45 -16.35 -4.95
CA THR A 190 20.14 -17.47 -4.06
C THR A 190 21.42 -18.14 -3.56
N PRO A 191 21.36 -18.89 -2.44
CA PRO A 191 22.50 -19.69 -1.97
C PRO A 191 23.02 -20.69 -3.02
N GLU A 192 22.16 -21.15 -3.93
CA GLU A 192 22.48 -22.05 -5.03
C GLU A 192 23.17 -21.34 -6.22
N GLY A 193 23.31 -20.02 -6.18
CA GLY A 193 23.95 -19.21 -7.22
C GLY A 193 23.01 -18.74 -8.34
N ASP A 194 21.70 -18.87 -8.16
CA ASP A 194 20.72 -18.33 -9.11
C ASP A 194 20.57 -16.81 -8.89
N TYR A 195 20.40 -16.04 -9.96
CA TYR A 195 19.98 -14.64 -9.85
C TYR A 195 18.47 -14.52 -9.99
N CYS A 196 17.81 -13.92 -9.00
CA CYS A 196 16.37 -13.72 -8.98
C CYS A 196 16.02 -12.23 -9.04
N ASN A 197 14.92 -11.92 -9.72
CA ASN A 197 14.29 -10.61 -9.72
C ASN A 197 12.78 -10.76 -9.57
N VAL A 198 12.23 -10.10 -8.55
CA VAL A 198 10.78 -10.00 -8.32
C VAL A 198 10.37 -8.56 -8.58
N ARG A 199 9.38 -8.36 -9.43
CA ARG A 199 8.83 -7.06 -9.78
C ARG A 199 7.33 -7.05 -9.53
N PHE A 200 6.84 -5.97 -8.96
CA PHE A 200 5.42 -5.70 -8.85
C PHE A 200 5.17 -4.24 -9.22
N ASP A 201 4.29 -4.02 -10.19
CA ASP A 201 3.96 -2.67 -10.63
C ASP A 201 2.49 -2.54 -11.01
N ARG A 202 2.01 -1.30 -10.94
CA ARG A 202 0.66 -0.94 -11.31
C ARG A 202 0.68 0.37 -12.07
N THR A 203 0.01 0.40 -13.21
CA THR A 203 -0.11 1.59 -14.04
C THR A 203 -1.55 1.80 -14.49
N SER A 204 -2.03 3.03 -14.40
CA SER A 204 -3.30 3.48 -14.99
C SER A 204 -3.14 3.92 -16.45
N LEU A 205 -4.09 3.58 -17.31
CA LEU A 205 -4.16 3.95 -18.71
C LEU A 205 -5.57 4.42 -19.08
N LYS A 206 -5.67 5.51 -19.83
CA LYS A 206 -6.93 5.92 -20.47
C LYS A 206 -7.05 5.20 -21.81
N VAL A 207 -8.07 4.36 -21.97
CA VAL A 207 -8.22 3.46 -23.12
C VAL A 207 -9.68 3.47 -23.59
N SER A 208 -9.94 3.88 -24.84
CA SER A 208 -11.31 3.95 -25.38
C SER A 208 -12.00 2.59 -25.51
N GLY A 209 -11.24 1.51 -25.72
CA GLY A 209 -11.77 0.13 -25.78
C GLY A 209 -11.77 -0.63 -24.44
N GLY A 210 -11.52 0.07 -23.33
CA GLY A 210 -11.50 -0.48 -21.98
C GLY A 210 -10.58 -1.70 -21.79
N VAL A 211 -10.96 -2.57 -20.86
CA VAL A 211 -10.19 -3.78 -20.50
C VAL A 211 -10.06 -4.75 -21.67
N ARG A 212 -11.06 -4.83 -22.54
CA ARG A 212 -11.05 -5.72 -23.71
C ARG A 212 -9.94 -5.36 -24.69
N ALA A 213 -9.77 -4.07 -24.99
CA ALA A 213 -8.68 -3.63 -25.88
C ALA A 213 -7.30 -3.97 -25.31
N VAL A 214 -7.13 -3.84 -23.99
CA VAL A 214 -5.90 -4.25 -23.30
C VAL A 214 -5.69 -5.77 -23.38
N TYR A 215 -6.75 -6.56 -23.19
CA TYR A 215 -6.68 -8.01 -23.36
C TYR A 215 -6.21 -8.43 -24.76
N GLU A 216 -6.83 -7.87 -25.80
CA GLU A 216 -6.44 -8.15 -27.18
C GLU A 216 -4.99 -7.75 -27.47
N ALA A 217 -4.54 -6.59 -26.95
CA ALA A 217 -3.16 -6.14 -27.08
C ALA A 217 -2.18 -7.07 -26.33
N LEU A 218 -2.54 -7.58 -25.16
CA LEU A 218 -1.75 -8.60 -24.44
C LEU A 218 -1.64 -9.89 -25.26
N GLN A 219 -2.72 -10.37 -25.87
CA GLN A 219 -2.68 -11.54 -26.76
C GLN A 219 -1.73 -11.32 -27.94
N THR A 220 -1.79 -10.16 -28.59
CA THR A 220 -0.88 -9.80 -29.68
C THR A 220 0.57 -9.74 -29.22
N ALA A 221 0.83 -9.19 -28.03
CA ALA A 221 2.19 -9.14 -27.47
C ALA A 221 2.75 -10.54 -27.18
N VAL A 222 1.92 -11.46 -26.66
CA VAL A 222 2.32 -12.86 -26.43
C VAL A 222 2.61 -13.58 -27.75
N PHE A 223 1.76 -13.36 -28.76
CA PHE A 223 1.93 -13.96 -30.07
C PHE A 223 3.25 -13.53 -30.73
N ASN A 224 3.61 -12.25 -30.62
CA ASN A 224 4.83 -11.67 -31.21
C ASN A 224 5.99 -11.54 -30.20
N THR A 225 6.01 -12.35 -29.13
CA THR A 225 6.98 -12.17 -28.04
C THR A 225 8.42 -12.29 -28.51
N GLU A 226 8.76 -13.21 -29.42
CA GLU A 226 10.12 -13.35 -29.96
C GLU A 226 10.62 -12.07 -30.65
N ILE A 227 9.74 -11.35 -31.37
CA ILE A 227 10.08 -10.08 -32.01
C ILE A 227 10.30 -9.02 -30.94
N ILE A 228 9.34 -8.86 -30.00
CA ILE A 228 9.42 -7.86 -28.93
C ILE A 228 10.68 -8.06 -28.08
N LEU A 229 11.01 -9.31 -27.73
CA LEU A 229 12.22 -9.63 -26.98
C LEU A 229 13.49 -9.35 -27.76
N SER A 230 13.48 -9.60 -29.06
CA SER A 230 14.64 -9.33 -29.92
C SER A 230 14.92 -7.84 -30.01
N GLU A 231 13.89 -7.05 -30.26
CA GLU A 231 13.98 -5.59 -30.31
C GLU A 231 14.37 -4.98 -28.96
N ALA A 232 13.78 -5.47 -27.87
CA ALA A 232 14.04 -4.96 -26.52
C ALA A 232 15.48 -5.21 -26.04
N SER A 233 16.03 -6.38 -26.37
CA SER A 233 17.33 -6.81 -25.85
C SER A 233 18.49 -6.58 -26.82
N GLY A 234 18.21 -6.29 -28.08
CA GLY A 234 19.21 -6.28 -29.16
C GLY A 234 19.77 -7.65 -29.52
N ASN A 235 19.23 -8.72 -28.93
CA ASN A 235 19.61 -10.11 -29.22
C ASN A 235 18.62 -10.71 -30.24
N ILE A 236 19.00 -11.80 -30.91
CA ILE A 236 18.08 -12.49 -31.81
C ILE A 236 17.36 -13.58 -31.00
N THR A 237 16.05 -13.46 -30.83
CA THR A 237 15.21 -14.46 -30.16
C THR A 237 14.42 -15.24 -31.20
N ILE A 238 14.49 -16.56 -31.12
CA ILE A 238 13.72 -17.47 -31.97
C ILE A 238 12.73 -18.27 -31.14
N ARG A 239 11.60 -18.64 -31.74
CA ARG A 239 10.62 -19.56 -31.16
C ARG A 239 10.88 -20.97 -31.71
N GLU A 240 11.10 -21.94 -30.81
CA GLU A 240 11.43 -23.34 -31.14
C GLU A 240 10.26 -24.32 -30.87
N ASP A 241 9.06 -23.81 -30.55
CA ASP A 241 7.86 -24.64 -30.40
C ASP A 241 7.04 -24.70 -31.70
N ASP A 242 6.28 -25.78 -31.86
CA ASP A 242 5.32 -25.96 -32.95
C ASP A 242 3.89 -25.55 -32.52
N ASP A 243 3.74 -24.80 -31.41
CA ASP A 243 2.44 -24.47 -30.86
C ASP A 243 1.83 -23.22 -31.51
N ILE A 244 1.04 -23.47 -32.54
CA ILE A 244 0.26 -22.43 -33.24
C ILE A 244 -0.71 -21.71 -32.28
N GLY A 245 -1.14 -22.37 -31.19
CA GLY A 245 -2.04 -21.81 -30.20
C GLY A 245 -1.39 -20.85 -29.20
N GLY A 246 -0.06 -20.69 -29.21
CA GLY A 246 0.67 -19.78 -28.33
C GLY A 246 0.52 -20.07 -26.82
N SER A 247 0.16 -21.30 -26.47
CA SER A 247 0.03 -21.76 -25.09
C SER A 247 1.38 -22.20 -24.53
N GLN A 248 2.27 -22.74 -25.35
CA GLN A 248 3.69 -22.89 -25.03
C GLN A 248 4.49 -21.78 -25.72
N LEU A 249 5.49 -21.25 -25.02
CA LEU A 249 6.43 -20.26 -25.52
C LEU A 249 7.84 -20.82 -25.28
N ARG A 250 8.42 -21.49 -26.28
CA ARG A 250 9.80 -21.96 -26.23
C ARG A 250 10.69 -20.97 -26.96
N LEU A 251 11.34 -20.10 -26.21
CA LEU A 251 12.09 -18.97 -26.73
C LEU A 251 13.59 -19.18 -26.46
N VAL A 252 14.41 -18.98 -27.49
CA VAL A 252 15.86 -19.05 -27.39
C VAL A 252 16.46 -17.75 -27.91
N ALA A 253 17.10 -17.01 -27.01
CA ALA A 253 17.81 -15.77 -27.34
C ALA A 253 19.29 -16.05 -27.59
N HIS A 254 19.76 -15.68 -28.77
CA HIS A 254 21.17 -15.65 -29.13
C HIS A 254 21.75 -14.29 -28.76
N THR A 255 22.54 -14.26 -27.69
CA THR A 255 23.12 -13.02 -27.18
C THR A 255 24.25 -12.50 -28.06
N THR A 256 24.54 -11.20 -27.97
CA THR A 256 25.71 -10.59 -28.63
C THR A 256 27.04 -11.23 -28.23
N SER A 257 27.10 -11.85 -27.04
CA SER A 257 28.26 -12.61 -26.55
C SER A 257 28.37 -14.04 -27.10
N GLY A 258 27.47 -14.45 -28.00
CA GLY A 258 27.45 -15.82 -28.58
C GLY A 258 26.86 -16.88 -27.66
N LEU A 259 26.29 -16.50 -26.51
CA LEU A 259 25.64 -17.41 -25.58
C LEU A 259 24.15 -17.55 -25.93
N LEU A 260 23.64 -18.77 -25.75
CA LEU A 260 22.21 -19.07 -25.88
C LEU A 260 21.54 -19.00 -24.52
N VAL A 261 20.41 -18.29 -24.44
CA VAL A 261 19.55 -18.22 -23.25
C VAL A 261 18.19 -18.80 -23.62
N GLU A 262 17.75 -19.82 -22.88
CA GLU A 262 16.49 -20.52 -23.12
C GLU A 262 15.44 -20.14 -22.07
N ASN A 263 14.24 -19.84 -22.55
CA ASN A 263 13.01 -19.70 -21.80
C ASN A 263 12.01 -20.74 -22.31
N ASN A 264 11.56 -21.67 -21.47
CA ASN A 264 10.48 -22.59 -21.81
C ASN A 264 9.29 -22.31 -20.91
N LEU A 265 8.25 -21.69 -21.47
CA LEU A 265 7.14 -21.15 -20.70
C LEU A 265 5.80 -21.70 -21.19
N VAL A 266 4.82 -21.70 -20.29
CA VAL A 266 3.40 -21.89 -20.60
C VAL A 266 2.65 -20.59 -20.36
N HIS A 267 1.67 -20.30 -21.20
CA HIS A 267 0.87 -19.09 -21.18
C HIS A 267 -0.62 -19.45 -21.12
N PHE A 268 -1.33 -18.81 -20.20
CA PHE A 268 -2.78 -18.91 -20.08
C PHE A 268 -3.38 -17.53 -19.90
N SER A 269 -4.55 -17.32 -20.48
CA SER A 269 -5.25 -16.04 -20.37
C SER A 269 -6.76 -16.22 -20.36
N GLU A 270 -7.44 -15.31 -19.67
CA GLU A 270 -8.89 -15.22 -19.65
C GLU A 270 -9.35 -13.76 -19.68
N PHE A 271 -10.54 -13.56 -20.22
CA PHE A 271 -11.25 -12.28 -20.18
C PHE A 271 -12.63 -12.53 -19.62
N SER A 272 -13.00 -11.79 -18.58
CA SER A 272 -14.36 -11.78 -18.04
C SER A 272 -15.03 -10.46 -18.40
N PRO A 273 -16.12 -10.49 -19.19
CA PRO A 273 -16.96 -9.31 -19.33
C PRO A 273 -17.59 -8.95 -17.97
N ALA A 274 -18.01 -7.70 -17.83
CA ALA A 274 -18.47 -7.17 -16.55
C ALA A 274 -19.78 -7.84 -16.09
N GLU A 275 -19.68 -8.76 -15.14
CA GLU A 275 -20.79 -9.17 -14.27
C GLU A 275 -20.37 -8.96 -12.80
N GLY A 276 -21.08 -8.09 -12.08
CA GLY A 276 -20.84 -7.78 -10.66
C GLY A 276 -19.60 -6.94 -10.38
N ASN A 277 -18.39 -7.51 -10.53
CA ASN A 277 -17.13 -6.97 -9.99
C ASN A 277 -16.32 -6.10 -10.98
N GLY A 278 -16.96 -5.64 -12.06
CA GLY A 278 -16.30 -4.98 -13.19
C GLY A 278 -15.62 -5.96 -14.15
N SER A 279 -15.31 -5.50 -15.37
CA SER A 279 -14.58 -6.32 -16.34
C SER A 279 -13.11 -6.48 -15.93
N TYR A 280 -12.58 -7.68 -16.15
CA TYR A 280 -11.15 -7.93 -15.98
C TYR A 280 -10.60 -8.81 -17.09
N ALA A 281 -9.29 -8.66 -17.31
CA ALA A 281 -8.48 -9.50 -18.16
C ALA A 281 -7.31 -10.00 -17.34
N LEU A 282 -6.99 -11.29 -17.47
CA LEU A 282 -5.89 -11.91 -16.74
C LEU A 282 -5.04 -12.70 -17.72
N THR A 283 -3.74 -12.49 -17.66
CA THR A 283 -2.72 -13.27 -18.37
C THR A 283 -1.72 -13.78 -17.35
N THR A 284 -1.40 -15.06 -17.41
CA THR A 284 -0.35 -15.67 -16.61
C THR A 284 0.62 -16.45 -17.49
N VAL A 285 1.90 -16.37 -17.13
CA VAL A 285 2.99 -17.11 -17.73
C VAL A 285 3.74 -17.85 -16.61
N ASP A 286 4.17 -19.07 -16.86
CA ASP A 286 5.02 -19.82 -15.93
C ASP A 286 6.04 -20.69 -16.66
N TYR A 287 7.13 -21.04 -16.01
CA TYR A 287 8.19 -21.83 -16.60
C TYR A 287 7.91 -23.33 -16.51
N VAL A 288 8.37 -24.08 -17.50
CA VAL A 288 8.27 -25.54 -17.55
C VAL A 288 9.42 -26.15 -16.76
N ASP A 289 9.12 -26.96 -15.74
CA ASP A 289 10.17 -27.65 -14.96
C ASP A 289 10.84 -28.74 -15.80
N ARG A 290 10.02 -29.55 -16.50
CA ARG A 290 10.45 -30.66 -17.35
C ARG A 290 9.67 -30.72 -18.66
N ASP A 291 10.38 -30.81 -19.77
CA ASP A 291 9.81 -30.98 -21.10
C ASP A 291 10.46 -32.18 -21.78
N ASP A 292 9.70 -33.25 -22.00
CA ASP A 292 10.23 -34.47 -22.61
C ASP A 292 10.43 -34.33 -24.12
N ARG A 293 9.68 -33.45 -24.79
CA ARG A 293 9.84 -33.19 -26.22
C ARG A 293 11.07 -32.34 -26.49
N PHE A 294 11.31 -31.38 -25.60
CA PHE A 294 12.39 -30.43 -25.75
C PHE A 294 13.17 -30.26 -24.43
N PRO A 295 13.99 -31.24 -24.05
CA PRO A 295 14.72 -31.23 -22.80
C PRO A 295 15.72 -30.07 -22.74
N TYR A 296 15.89 -29.52 -21.53
CA TYR A 296 16.88 -28.47 -21.28
C TYR A 296 18.32 -29.00 -21.49
N ARG A 297 19.16 -28.19 -22.15
CA ARG A 297 20.55 -28.52 -22.48
C ARG A 297 21.54 -27.63 -21.68
N PRO A 298 21.93 -28.04 -20.46
CA PRO A 298 22.73 -27.20 -19.55
C PRO A 298 24.13 -26.84 -20.07
N HIS A 299 24.71 -27.69 -20.92
CA HIS A 299 26.03 -27.49 -21.51
C HIS A 299 26.02 -26.64 -22.79
N GLU A 300 24.83 -26.23 -23.26
CA GLU A 300 24.68 -25.43 -24.48
C GLU A 300 23.99 -24.10 -24.20
N ARG A 301 23.11 -24.04 -23.19
CA ARG A 301 22.17 -22.95 -22.99
C ARG A 301 22.09 -22.56 -21.52
N ILE A 302 21.99 -21.26 -21.26
CA ILE A 302 21.65 -20.73 -19.93
C ILE A 302 20.14 -20.80 -19.76
N ARG A 303 19.66 -21.45 -18.70
CA ARG A 303 18.23 -21.50 -18.38
C ARG A 303 17.78 -20.19 -17.72
N ARG A 304 16.72 -19.61 -18.25
CA ARG A 304 15.99 -18.51 -17.65
C ARG A 304 14.54 -18.94 -17.40
N ASP A 305 14.16 -18.97 -16.14
CA ASP A 305 12.79 -19.21 -15.71
C ASP A 305 12.07 -17.89 -15.51
N ALA A 306 10.78 -17.85 -15.85
CA ALA A 306 9.92 -16.71 -15.62
C ALA A 306 8.53 -17.15 -15.18
N MET A 307 7.96 -16.41 -14.24
CA MET A 307 6.57 -16.52 -13.82
C MET A 307 6.00 -15.10 -13.83
N SER A 308 4.89 -14.87 -14.49
CA SER A 308 4.29 -13.54 -14.61
C SER A 308 2.78 -13.61 -14.49
N ILE A 309 2.19 -12.58 -13.90
CA ILE A 309 0.76 -12.35 -13.78
C ILE A 309 0.51 -10.91 -14.20
N VAL A 310 -0.36 -10.71 -15.18
CA VAL A 310 -0.81 -9.40 -15.65
C VAL A 310 -2.32 -9.37 -15.56
N MET A 311 -2.85 -8.46 -14.73
CA MET A 311 -4.29 -8.24 -14.58
C MET A 311 -4.64 -6.83 -15.01
N ALA A 312 -5.59 -6.69 -15.93
CA ALA A 312 -6.20 -5.41 -16.28
C ALA A 312 -7.61 -5.33 -15.72
N THR A 313 -7.92 -4.26 -15.01
CA THR A 313 -9.24 -4.01 -14.40
C THR A 313 -9.75 -2.63 -14.75
N SER A 314 -11.05 -2.48 -14.89
CA SER A 314 -11.69 -1.17 -15.03
C SER A 314 -11.83 -0.49 -13.66
N GLN A 315 -11.52 0.80 -13.59
CA GLN A 315 -11.74 1.64 -12.41
C GLN A 315 -12.56 2.88 -12.79
N SER A 316 -13.67 3.11 -12.09
CA SER A 316 -14.44 4.35 -12.22
C SER A 316 -13.76 5.47 -11.43
N THR A 317 -13.57 6.62 -12.05
CA THR A 317 -13.01 7.82 -11.40
C THR A 317 -14.08 8.74 -10.80
N ALA A 318 -15.36 8.34 -10.84
CA ALA A 318 -16.46 9.17 -10.35
C ALA A 318 -16.21 9.61 -8.90
N ARG A 319 -16.13 10.93 -8.69
CA ARG A 319 -16.05 11.52 -7.34
C ARG A 319 -17.33 11.11 -6.59
N LYS A 320 -17.19 10.37 -5.50
CA LYS A 320 -18.28 10.19 -4.54
C LYS A 320 -18.68 11.57 -4.00
N GLY A 321 -19.75 12.17 -4.53
CA GLY A 321 -20.35 13.40 -4.00
C GLY A 321 -20.87 14.46 -4.97
N GLY A 322 -20.88 14.25 -6.30
CA GLY A 322 -21.50 15.18 -7.26
C GLY A 322 -22.62 14.51 -8.07
N PRO A 323 -23.63 15.25 -8.55
CA PRO A 323 -24.65 14.68 -9.43
C PRO A 323 -23.96 14.14 -10.67
N ALA A 324 -24.16 12.84 -10.94
CA ALA A 324 -23.62 12.19 -12.12
C ALA A 324 -24.28 12.79 -13.36
N SER A 325 -23.58 13.65 -14.09
CA SER A 325 -23.80 13.74 -15.52
C SER A 325 -23.25 12.46 -16.13
N GLU A 326 -24.07 11.75 -16.90
CA GLU A 326 -23.71 10.48 -17.56
C GLU A 326 -22.55 10.63 -18.57
N GLU A 327 -22.11 11.85 -18.85
CA GLU A 327 -21.11 12.17 -19.88
C GLU A 327 -19.66 12.25 -19.38
N ASP A 328 -19.38 12.19 -18.06
CA ASP A 328 -18.05 12.52 -17.52
C ASP A 328 -17.40 11.41 -16.65
N SER A 329 -17.87 10.16 -16.75
CA SER A 329 -17.18 9.04 -16.10
C SER A 329 -15.98 8.57 -16.92
N ASP A 330 -14.84 9.25 -16.72
CA ASP A 330 -13.55 8.87 -17.28
C ASP A 330 -13.14 7.49 -16.71
N THR A 331 -13.51 6.42 -17.41
CA THR A 331 -13.17 5.05 -17.02
C THR A 331 -11.70 4.81 -17.33
N VAL A 332 -10.94 4.43 -16.30
CA VAL A 332 -9.51 4.20 -16.41
C VAL A 332 -9.23 2.71 -16.30
N VAL A 333 -8.42 2.17 -17.22
CA VAL A 333 -7.95 0.79 -17.12
C VAL A 333 -6.69 0.77 -16.28
N VAL A 334 -6.69 -0.04 -15.23
CA VAL A 334 -5.52 -0.23 -14.37
C VAL A 334 -4.90 -1.59 -14.70
N ILE A 335 -3.66 -1.57 -15.14
CA ILE A 335 -2.85 -2.77 -15.37
C ILE A 335 -1.97 -2.99 -14.14
N THR A 336 -2.13 -4.15 -13.52
CA THR A 336 -1.31 -4.62 -12.40
C THR A 336 -0.47 -5.79 -12.89
N ARG A 337 0.83 -5.78 -12.59
CA ARG A 337 1.76 -6.83 -12.99
C ARG A 337 2.54 -7.32 -11.78
N TRP A 338 2.72 -8.63 -11.73
CA TRP A 338 3.68 -9.28 -10.85
C TRP A 338 4.54 -10.21 -11.70
N THR A 339 5.86 -10.14 -11.57
CA THR A 339 6.78 -10.97 -12.35
C THR A 339 7.92 -11.45 -11.46
N PHE A 340 8.20 -12.74 -11.52
CA PHE A 340 9.40 -13.36 -11.00
C PHE A 340 10.23 -13.86 -12.18
N THR A 341 11.50 -13.50 -12.22
CA THR A 341 12.47 -14.07 -13.16
C THR A 341 13.64 -14.66 -12.41
N ARG A 342 14.18 -15.74 -12.95
CA ARG A 342 15.35 -16.43 -12.41
C ARG A 342 16.28 -16.80 -13.54
N ILE A 343 17.52 -16.32 -13.46
CA ILE A 343 18.62 -16.81 -14.29
C ILE A 343 19.30 -17.90 -13.47
N CYS A 344 19.15 -19.15 -13.89
CA CYS A 344 19.67 -20.29 -13.16
C CYS A 344 21.20 -20.30 -13.20
N ARG A 345 21.83 -20.80 -12.14
CA ARG A 345 23.27 -21.09 -12.11
C ARG A 345 23.61 -21.95 -13.32
N THR A 346 24.58 -21.49 -14.10
CA THR A 346 25.07 -22.19 -15.29
C THR A 346 26.43 -22.82 -15.03
N GLU A 347 26.71 -23.93 -15.71
CA GLU A 347 28.01 -24.60 -15.74
C GLU A 347 28.87 -24.08 -16.91
N LEU A 348 28.29 -23.26 -17.78
CA LEU A 348 29.01 -22.58 -18.84
C LEU A 348 30.01 -21.58 -18.26
N ASN A 349 31.17 -21.49 -18.90
CA ASN A 349 32.17 -20.48 -18.55
C ASN A 349 31.73 -19.11 -19.08
N VAL A 350 30.87 -18.42 -18.32
CA VAL A 350 30.34 -17.11 -18.68
C VAL A 350 31.11 -16.02 -17.95
N PRO A 351 31.69 -15.03 -18.67
CA PRO A 351 32.32 -13.89 -18.05
C PRO A 351 31.36 -13.14 -17.12
N SER A 352 31.83 -12.72 -15.95
CA SER A 352 30.99 -12.02 -14.94
C SER A 352 30.31 -10.76 -15.49
N GLN A 353 30.97 -10.04 -16.40
CA GLN A 353 30.41 -8.89 -17.09
C GLN A 353 29.18 -9.26 -17.94
N VAL A 354 29.24 -10.39 -18.65
CA VAL A 354 28.14 -10.88 -19.49
C VAL A 354 26.96 -11.32 -18.62
N LEU A 355 27.23 -12.01 -17.50
CA LEU A 355 26.18 -12.33 -16.52
C LEU A 355 25.51 -11.07 -15.99
N ARG A 356 26.28 -10.03 -15.65
CA ARG A 356 25.73 -8.75 -15.19
C ARG A 356 24.85 -8.09 -16.24
N GLN A 357 25.30 -8.05 -17.50
CA GLN A 357 24.49 -7.53 -18.61
C GLN A 357 23.18 -8.32 -18.78
N MET A 358 23.23 -9.66 -18.70
CA MET A 358 22.02 -10.49 -18.76
C MET A 358 21.05 -10.19 -17.61
N ARG A 359 21.56 -9.88 -16.41
CA ARG A 359 20.76 -9.50 -15.24
C ARG A 359 20.10 -8.12 -15.43
N ASP A 360 20.82 -7.16 -16.01
CA ASP A 360 20.31 -5.81 -16.26
C ASP A 360 19.23 -5.79 -17.36
N VAL A 361 19.44 -6.55 -18.44
CA VAL A 361 18.49 -6.67 -19.56
C VAL A 361 17.20 -7.40 -19.16
N ALA A 362 17.27 -8.38 -18.25
CA ALA A 362 16.11 -9.15 -17.81
C ALA A 362 14.99 -8.26 -17.25
N GLY A 363 15.35 -7.19 -16.53
CA GLY A 363 14.37 -6.23 -16.00
C GLY A 363 13.74 -5.35 -17.09
N GLN A 364 14.48 -4.99 -18.13
CA GLN A 364 14.00 -4.06 -19.18
C GLN A 364 12.93 -4.71 -20.07
N VAL A 365 13.09 -6.01 -20.34
CA VAL A 365 12.18 -6.80 -21.17
C VAL A 365 10.72 -6.70 -20.70
N SER A 366 10.48 -6.78 -19.39
CA SER A 366 9.12 -6.70 -18.84
C SER A 366 8.48 -5.36 -19.17
N ASP A 367 9.21 -4.24 -19.08
CA ASP A 367 8.68 -2.91 -19.36
C ASP A 367 8.44 -2.70 -20.85
N THR A 368 9.30 -3.22 -21.71
CA THR A 368 9.12 -3.14 -23.17
C THR A 368 7.83 -3.83 -23.61
N LEU A 369 7.49 -4.99 -23.03
CA LEU A 369 6.25 -5.69 -23.36
C LEU A 369 5.02 -4.85 -22.99
N LEU A 370 5.01 -4.21 -21.81
CA LEU A 370 3.91 -3.33 -21.42
C LEU A 370 3.85 -2.06 -22.28
N ASN A 371 4.99 -1.49 -22.65
CA ASN A 371 5.02 -0.35 -23.56
C ASN A 371 4.45 -0.71 -24.93
N CYS A 372 4.76 -1.90 -25.46
CA CYS A 372 4.17 -2.41 -26.70
C CYS A 372 2.64 -2.55 -26.60
N VAL A 373 2.14 -3.03 -25.45
CA VAL A 373 0.68 -3.08 -25.17
C VAL A 373 0.08 -1.67 -25.15
N ARG A 374 0.72 -0.72 -24.46
CA ARG A 374 0.27 0.68 -24.41
C ARG A 374 0.19 1.29 -25.81
N GLU A 375 1.25 1.14 -26.61
CA GLU A 375 1.29 1.67 -27.98
C GLU A 375 0.23 1.03 -28.88
N THR A 376 0.03 -0.29 -28.78
CA THR A 376 -0.99 -1.00 -29.56
C THR A 376 -2.39 -0.49 -29.24
N VAL A 377 -2.66 -0.25 -27.96
CA VAL A 377 -3.95 0.25 -27.50
C VAL A 377 -4.16 1.72 -27.92
N VAL A 378 -3.13 2.57 -27.81
CA VAL A 378 -3.21 3.98 -28.24
C VAL A 378 -3.40 4.09 -29.75
N ARG A 379 -2.68 3.28 -30.55
CA ARG A 379 -2.84 3.26 -32.03
C ARG A 379 -4.24 2.84 -32.47
N LYS A 380 -4.90 1.93 -31.75
CA LYS A 380 -6.29 1.53 -32.04
C LYS A 380 -7.33 2.57 -31.60
N SER A 381 -6.95 3.51 -30.74
CA SER A 381 -7.81 4.60 -30.23
C SER A 381 -7.69 5.89 -31.05
N SER A 382 -6.70 6.00 -31.96
CA SER A 382 -6.53 7.10 -32.92
C SER A 382 -7.09 6.69 -34.27
#